data_AF-A0A7C2I409-F1
#
_entry.id   AF-A0A7C2I409-F1
#
_cell.length_a   1.000
_cell.length_b   1.000
_cell.length_c   1.000
_cell.angle_alpha   90.00
_cell.angle_beta   90.00
_cell.angle_gamma   90.00
#
_symmetry.space_group_name_H-M   'P 1'
#
loop_
_entity.id
_entity.type
_entity.pdbx_description
1 polymer ?
#
loop_
_entity_poly.entity_id
_entity_poly.type
_entity_poly.pdbx_seq_one_letter_code
_entity_poly.pdbx_strand_id
1 'polypeptide(L)'
;MRLTYETCRLRPEVLAGELREEEFAARLNWALWPTPTAPAVYADPKLFFSRTFPTGGLRTLLHDVLGRLSGKDPSSPAIIRLETGFGGGKTHNLIALAHAVGGKAPAEPITRFVPRDRIPKEPVRVAAVIGEDLSPASGLQHEDGTTTCTPWGELAWQLGGAEGYRLIEADDRARTVPGAAVWQRLLGDEPALILLDELAPYLRALKTSQQYAHMAGALAPFLKGLLETVASSRRAVCVLTLAEASDAFGQETEELARALTELVGELKSISARIERTLTP
;
A
#
# COMPACT_ATOMS: atom_id res chain seq x y z
N MET A 1 -18.49 32.79 5.80
CA MET A 1 -17.55 31.66 5.99
C MET A 1 -17.18 31.67 7.47
N ARG A 2 -17.41 30.59 8.22
CA ARG A 2 -16.99 30.51 9.63
C ARG A 2 -15.55 30.03 9.71
N LEU A 3 -14.79 30.51 10.68
CA LEU A 3 -13.39 30.14 10.86
C LEU A 3 -13.29 28.73 11.47
N THR A 4 -12.19 28.03 11.18
CA THR A 4 -12.00 26.64 11.64
C THR A 4 -12.07 26.54 13.17
N TYR A 5 -11.54 27.50 13.92
CA TYR A 5 -11.60 27.50 15.39
C TYR A 5 -13.01 27.80 15.94
N GLU A 6 -13.92 28.36 15.14
CA GLU A 6 -15.33 28.58 15.53
C GLU A 6 -16.20 27.33 15.32
N THR A 7 -15.71 26.38 14.52
CA THR A 7 -16.47 25.20 14.07
C THR A 7 -15.82 23.88 14.47
N CYS A 8 -14.53 23.88 14.78
CA CYS A 8 -13.78 22.74 15.25
C CYS A 8 -13.80 22.70 16.78
N ARG A 9 -14.40 21.66 17.36
CA ARG A 9 -14.23 21.34 18.77
C ARG A 9 -13.07 20.37 18.91
N LEU A 10 -11.98 20.84 19.51
CA LEU A 10 -10.84 20.00 19.84
C LEU A 10 -11.24 18.93 20.85
N ARG A 11 -10.65 17.74 20.72
CA ARG A 11 -10.89 16.66 21.68
C ARG A 11 -10.22 16.99 23.02
N PRO A 12 -10.75 16.50 24.16
CA PRO A 12 -10.17 16.75 25.47
C PRO A 12 -8.68 16.43 25.56
N GLU A 13 -8.23 15.32 24.96
CA GLU A 13 -6.82 14.91 24.96
C GLU A 13 -5.89 15.86 24.18
N VAL A 14 -6.41 16.55 23.15
CA VAL A 14 -5.67 17.59 22.41
C VAL A 14 -5.49 18.82 23.29
N LEU A 15 -6.56 19.21 23.99
CA LEU A 15 -6.56 20.36 24.89
C LEU A 15 -5.69 20.12 26.14
N ALA A 16 -5.62 18.86 26.58
CA ALA A 16 -4.80 18.44 27.71
C ALA A 16 -3.31 18.27 27.36
N GLY A 17 -2.94 18.31 26.07
CA GLY A 17 -1.56 18.10 25.62
C GLY A 17 -1.06 16.67 25.83
N GLU A 18 -1.96 15.69 25.87
CA GLU A 18 -1.66 14.28 26.15
C GLU A 18 -1.18 13.51 24.90
N LEU A 19 -1.34 14.10 23.71
CA LEU A 19 -0.94 13.49 22.45
C LEU A 19 0.57 13.58 22.23
N ARG A 20 1.21 12.43 22.02
CA ARG A 20 2.64 12.35 21.70
C ARG A 20 2.86 12.62 20.21
N GLU A 21 3.96 13.27 19.86
CA GLU A 21 4.32 13.55 18.46
C GLU A 21 4.34 12.29 17.58
N GLU A 22 4.79 11.17 18.14
CA GLU A 22 4.81 9.85 17.52
C GLU A 22 3.42 9.36 17.07
N GLU A 23 2.34 9.81 17.72
CA GLU A 23 0.97 9.43 17.36
C GLU A 23 0.46 10.18 16.12
N PHE A 24 1.19 11.19 15.66
CA PHE A 24 0.87 11.91 14.43
C PHE A 24 1.57 11.33 13.19
N ALA A 25 2.56 10.45 13.37
CA ALA A 25 3.24 9.74 12.28
C ALA A 25 2.57 8.38 12.04
N ALA A 26 1.65 8.33 11.07
CA ALA A 26 0.99 7.08 10.70
C ALA A 26 2.01 6.08 10.14
N ARG A 27 1.96 4.83 10.60
CA ARG A 27 2.75 3.72 10.06
C ARG A 27 1.85 2.58 9.64
N LEU A 28 2.03 2.08 8.41
CA LEU A 28 1.19 1.01 7.87
C LEU A 28 1.33 -0.30 8.67
N ASN A 29 2.53 -0.60 9.15
CA ASN A 29 2.81 -1.81 9.94
C ASN A 29 1.97 -1.89 11.23
N TRP A 30 1.61 -0.77 11.87
CA TRP A 30 0.73 -0.77 13.04
C TRP A 30 -0.68 -1.29 12.75
N ALA A 31 -1.14 -1.20 11.51
CA ALA A 31 -2.45 -1.72 11.09
C ALA A 31 -2.37 -3.18 10.63
N LEU A 32 -1.29 -3.54 9.92
CA LEU A 32 -1.09 -4.88 9.37
C LEU A 32 -0.60 -5.88 10.44
N TRP A 33 0.41 -5.49 11.20
CA TRP A 33 1.13 -6.32 12.17
C TRP A 33 1.30 -5.56 13.50
N PRO A 34 0.21 -5.28 14.23
CA PRO A 34 0.27 -4.49 15.46
C PRO A 34 1.14 -5.18 16.52
N THR A 35 2.16 -4.46 16.99
CA THR A 35 2.88 -4.80 18.22
C THR A 35 2.10 -4.34 19.45
N PRO A 36 2.41 -4.83 20.67
CA PRO A 36 1.77 -4.32 21.90
C PRO A 36 1.95 -2.81 22.13
N THR A 37 2.93 -2.19 21.49
CA THR A 37 3.23 -0.76 21.58
C THR A 37 2.61 0.07 20.46
N ALA A 38 1.97 -0.56 19.47
CA ALA A 38 1.31 0.15 18.37
C ALA A 38 0.18 1.05 18.91
N PRO A 39 0.11 2.34 18.52
CA PRO A 39 -0.95 3.23 18.97
C PRO A 39 -2.32 2.69 18.58
N ALA A 40 -3.22 2.58 19.56
CA ALA A 40 -4.56 2.02 19.36
C ALA A 40 -5.35 2.73 18.24
N VAL A 41 -5.09 4.03 18.02
CA VAL A 41 -5.75 4.80 16.95
C VAL A 41 -5.46 4.26 15.55
N TYR A 42 -4.31 3.61 15.34
CA TYR A 42 -3.93 2.99 14.07
C TYR A 42 -4.11 1.47 14.08
N ALA A 43 -4.02 0.81 15.24
CA ALA A 43 -4.17 -0.64 15.35
C ALA A 43 -5.63 -1.12 15.43
N ASP A 44 -6.52 -0.36 16.08
CA ASP A 44 -7.94 -0.70 16.21
C ASP A 44 -8.74 -0.09 15.05
N PRO A 45 -9.33 -0.91 14.15
CA PRO A 45 -10.11 -0.41 13.03
C PRO A 45 -11.31 0.45 13.43
N LYS A 46 -12.01 0.09 14.52
CA LYS A 46 -13.19 0.82 14.98
C LYS A 46 -12.77 2.21 15.46
N LEU A 47 -11.70 2.29 16.24
CA LEU A 47 -11.15 3.56 16.72
C LEU A 47 -10.63 4.39 15.56
N PHE A 48 -9.87 3.79 14.64
CA PHE A 48 -9.34 4.43 13.44
C PHE A 48 -10.45 5.10 12.62
N PHE A 49 -11.50 4.36 12.22
CA PHE A 49 -12.60 4.94 11.44
C PHE A 49 -13.45 5.94 12.22
N SER A 50 -13.58 5.79 13.54
CA SER A 50 -14.28 6.77 14.37
C SER A 50 -13.57 8.13 14.38
N ARG A 51 -12.23 8.12 14.32
CA ARG A 51 -11.37 9.32 14.35
C ARG A 51 -10.99 9.84 12.96
N THR A 52 -11.29 9.10 11.91
CA THR A 52 -11.00 9.49 10.52
C THR A 52 -12.14 10.32 9.93
N PHE A 53 -11.79 11.46 9.33
CA PHE A 53 -12.73 12.29 8.58
C PHE A 53 -12.92 11.74 7.15
N PRO A 54 -14.16 11.59 6.65
CA PRO A 54 -14.42 10.98 5.35
C PRO A 54 -14.25 11.98 4.20
N THR A 55 -12.99 12.31 3.87
CA THR A 55 -12.63 13.19 2.74
C THR A 55 -13.15 12.62 1.42
N GLY A 56 -13.30 13.48 0.41
CA GLY A 56 -13.70 13.04 -0.93
C GLY A 56 -12.71 12.04 -1.54
N GLY A 57 -11.41 12.27 -1.33
CA GLY A 57 -10.32 11.38 -1.77
C GLY A 57 -10.44 10.00 -1.13
N LEU A 58 -10.53 9.93 0.20
CA LEU A 58 -10.66 8.66 0.93
C LEU A 58 -11.95 7.90 0.58
N ARG A 59 -13.09 8.60 0.43
CA ARG A 59 -14.34 7.97 -0.02
C ARG A 59 -14.19 7.35 -1.41
N THR A 60 -13.56 8.07 -2.33
CA THR A 60 -13.32 7.59 -3.70
C THR A 60 -12.40 6.38 -3.70
N LEU A 61 -11.31 6.45 -2.92
CA LEU A 61 -10.37 5.35 -2.75
C LEU A 61 -11.08 4.09 -2.24
N LEU A 62 -11.79 4.18 -1.12
CA LEU A 62 -12.51 3.04 -0.54
C LEU A 62 -13.59 2.51 -1.50
N HIS A 63 -14.29 3.39 -2.20
CA HIS A 63 -15.32 3.02 -3.16
C HIS A 63 -14.78 2.17 -4.32
N ASP A 64 -13.67 2.59 -4.92
CA ASP A 64 -13.04 1.91 -6.05
C ASP A 64 -12.41 0.57 -5.61
N VAL A 65 -11.58 0.62 -4.56
CA VAL A 65 -10.82 -0.56 -4.11
C VAL A 65 -11.77 -1.65 -3.65
N LEU A 66 -12.70 -1.34 -2.74
CA LEU A 66 -13.65 -2.33 -2.21
C LEU A 66 -14.63 -2.81 -3.29
N GLY A 67 -15.00 -1.92 -4.22
CA GLY A 67 -15.82 -2.28 -5.38
C GLY A 67 -15.18 -3.37 -6.25
N ARG A 68 -13.88 -3.24 -6.54
CA ARG A 68 -13.16 -4.25 -7.32
C ARG A 68 -12.95 -5.54 -6.53
N LEU A 69 -12.45 -5.44 -5.29
CA LEU A 69 -12.15 -6.61 -4.45
C LEU A 69 -13.40 -7.47 -4.17
N SER A 70 -14.55 -6.82 -3.95
CA SER A 70 -15.84 -7.51 -3.79
C SER A 70 -16.40 -8.10 -5.08
N GLY A 71 -15.80 -7.79 -6.25
CA GLY A 71 -16.28 -8.20 -7.56
C GLY A 71 -17.49 -7.41 -8.07
N LYS A 72 -17.97 -6.41 -7.31
CA LYS A 72 -19.12 -5.59 -7.70
C LYS A 72 -18.83 -4.62 -8.83
N ASP A 73 -17.61 -4.13 -8.88
CA ASP A 73 -17.15 -3.23 -9.92
C ASP A 73 -15.75 -3.62 -10.41
N PRO A 74 -15.64 -4.69 -11.22
CA PRO A 74 -14.37 -5.11 -11.81
C PRO A 74 -13.75 -4.06 -12.74
N SER A 75 -14.53 -3.02 -13.11
CA SER A 75 -14.13 -1.94 -14.02
C SER A 75 -13.56 -0.71 -13.30
N SER A 76 -13.57 -0.71 -11.96
CA SER A 76 -12.83 0.27 -11.16
C SER A 76 -11.35 0.29 -11.56
N PRO A 77 -10.51 1.25 -11.12
CA PRO A 77 -9.07 1.19 -11.36
C PRO A 77 -8.43 -0.03 -10.68
N ALA A 78 -7.46 -0.67 -11.34
CA ALA A 78 -6.68 -1.78 -10.77
C ALA A 78 -5.42 -1.27 -10.07
N ILE A 79 -4.94 -0.12 -10.53
CA ILE A 79 -3.75 0.55 -10.04
C ILE A 79 -4.20 1.91 -9.52
N ILE A 80 -3.89 2.21 -8.27
CA ILE A 80 -4.18 3.52 -7.68
C ILE A 80 -2.88 4.11 -7.16
N ARG A 81 -2.59 5.33 -7.62
CA ARG A 81 -1.42 6.09 -7.18
C ARG A 81 -1.87 7.20 -6.26
N LEU A 82 -1.35 7.20 -5.03
CA LEU A 82 -1.60 8.24 -4.06
C LEU A 82 -0.49 9.29 -4.13
N GLU A 83 -0.87 10.52 -4.45
CA GLU A 83 0.02 11.68 -4.53
C GLU A 83 -0.50 12.77 -3.60
N THR A 84 0.40 13.42 -2.85
CA THR A 84 0.09 14.59 -2.03
C THR A 84 0.93 15.77 -2.48
N GLY A 85 0.34 16.97 -2.51
CA GLY A 85 1.08 18.21 -2.73
C GLY A 85 1.62 18.85 -1.44
N PHE A 86 0.99 18.56 -0.29
CA PHE A 86 1.46 18.94 1.05
C PHE A 86 0.72 18.09 2.11
N GLY A 87 1.43 17.19 2.79
CA GLY A 87 0.95 16.51 4.02
C GLY A 87 0.31 15.11 3.86
N GLY A 88 1.06 14.09 4.31
CA GLY A 88 0.70 13.01 5.28
C GLY A 88 -0.43 11.99 5.04
N GLY A 89 -1.40 12.23 4.15
CA GLY A 89 -2.60 11.38 4.07
C GLY A 89 -2.42 10.01 3.42
N LYS A 90 -1.25 9.74 2.82
CA LYS A 90 -0.98 8.54 2.01
C LYS A 90 -0.99 7.27 2.84
N THR A 91 -0.13 7.19 3.86
CA THR A 91 -0.08 6.04 4.77
C THR A 91 -1.40 5.88 5.53
N HIS A 92 -2.06 6.98 5.91
CA HIS A 92 -3.39 6.94 6.53
C HIS A 92 -4.44 6.28 5.62
N ASN A 93 -4.40 6.59 4.31
CA ASN A 93 -5.27 5.96 3.32
C ASN A 93 -4.96 4.46 3.14
N LEU A 94 -3.69 4.06 3.15
CA LEU A 94 -3.32 2.63 3.13
C LEU A 94 -3.83 1.89 4.38
N ILE A 95 -3.71 2.50 5.56
CA ILE A 95 -4.26 1.96 6.82
C ILE A 95 -5.78 1.80 6.72
N ALA A 96 -6.49 2.80 6.17
CA ALA A 96 -7.93 2.71 5.96
C ALA A 96 -8.31 1.51 5.08
N LEU A 97 -7.56 1.26 4.01
CA LEU A 97 -7.77 0.10 3.15
C LEU A 97 -7.50 -1.21 3.89
N ALA A 98 -6.37 -1.32 4.58
CA ALA A 98 -6.00 -2.50 5.37
C ALA A 98 -7.08 -2.86 6.39
N HIS A 99 -7.59 -1.88 7.12
CA HIS A 99 -8.70 -2.07 8.07
C HIS A 99 -10.02 -2.43 7.40
N ALA A 100 -10.32 -1.84 6.25
CA ALA A 100 -11.58 -2.09 5.54
C ALA A 100 -11.66 -3.52 4.99
N VAL A 101 -10.53 -4.13 4.62
CA VAL A 101 -10.49 -5.47 4.02
C VAL A 101 -10.06 -6.56 5.00
N GLY A 102 -9.39 -6.22 6.10
CA GLY A 102 -8.84 -7.17 7.08
C GLY A 102 -9.90 -7.90 7.92
N GLY A 103 -11.19 -7.64 7.72
CA GLY A 103 -12.30 -8.34 8.38
C GLY A 103 -12.46 -8.08 9.89
N LYS A 104 -11.57 -7.28 10.50
CA LYS A 104 -11.58 -6.94 11.94
C LYS A 104 -12.51 -5.76 12.24
N ALA A 105 -12.75 -4.89 11.27
CA ALA A 105 -13.61 -3.74 11.42
C ALA A 105 -15.10 -4.14 11.36
N PRO A 106 -15.96 -3.68 12.29
CA PRO A 106 -17.40 -3.73 12.07
C PRO A 106 -17.75 -2.99 10.77
N ALA A 107 -18.80 -3.44 10.07
CA ALA A 107 -19.19 -2.80 8.82
C ALA A 107 -19.66 -1.35 9.05
N GLU A 108 -20.32 -1.08 10.17
CA GLU A 108 -20.98 0.19 10.47
C GLU A 108 -20.03 1.41 10.40
N PRO A 109 -18.84 1.43 11.04
CA PRO A 109 -17.86 2.50 10.85
C PRO A 109 -17.46 2.74 9.39
N ILE A 110 -17.30 1.67 8.60
CA ILE A 110 -16.90 1.75 7.19
C ILE A 110 -18.04 2.31 6.33
N THR A 111 -19.30 2.05 6.69
CA THR A 111 -20.46 2.54 5.92
C THR A 111 -20.59 4.07 5.86
N ARG A 112 -19.86 4.80 6.72
CA ARG A 112 -19.73 6.26 6.64
C ARG A 112 -18.95 6.74 5.40
N PHE A 113 -18.17 5.86 4.80
CA PHE A 113 -17.26 6.15 3.69
C PHE A 113 -17.76 5.54 2.38
N VAL A 114 -18.37 4.36 2.42
CA VAL A 114 -18.74 3.55 1.25
C VAL A 114 -20.03 2.75 1.52
N PRO A 115 -20.87 2.46 0.50
CA PRO A 115 -22.00 1.55 0.67
C PRO A 115 -21.61 0.18 1.23
N ARG A 116 -22.41 -0.35 2.17
CA ARG A 116 -22.15 -1.62 2.87
C ARG A 116 -21.91 -2.79 1.93
N ASP A 117 -22.60 -2.78 0.81
CA ASP A 117 -22.60 -3.86 -0.17
C ASP A 117 -21.32 -3.91 -1.01
N ARG A 118 -20.47 -2.87 -0.97
CA ARG A 118 -19.12 -2.89 -1.56
C ARG A 118 -18.07 -3.54 -0.66
N ILE A 119 -18.33 -3.69 0.64
CA ILE A 119 -17.38 -4.32 1.56
C ILE A 119 -17.26 -5.81 1.18
N PRO A 120 -16.04 -6.32 0.90
CA PRO A 120 -15.85 -7.73 0.57
C PRO A 120 -16.40 -8.65 1.67
N LYS A 121 -17.16 -9.67 1.26
CA LYS A 121 -17.68 -10.71 2.17
C LYS A 121 -16.71 -11.88 2.31
N GLU A 122 -15.90 -12.10 1.28
CA GLU A 122 -14.84 -13.09 1.26
C GLU A 122 -13.57 -12.49 1.84
N PRO A 123 -12.69 -13.31 2.45
CA PRO A 123 -11.36 -12.87 2.85
C PRO A 123 -10.60 -12.24 1.68
N VAL A 124 -9.90 -11.14 1.95
CA VAL A 124 -9.00 -10.50 1.00
C VAL A 124 -7.58 -10.80 1.44
N ARG A 125 -6.75 -11.32 0.54
CA ARG A 125 -5.31 -11.44 0.79
C ARG A 125 -4.67 -10.06 0.69
N VAL A 126 -4.00 -9.63 1.74
CA VAL A 126 -3.34 -8.32 1.79
C VAL A 126 -1.84 -8.54 1.81
N ALA A 127 -1.13 -7.91 0.89
CA ALA A 127 0.33 -7.90 0.85
C ALA A 127 0.83 -6.46 0.78
N ALA A 128 1.87 -6.14 1.55
CA ALA A 128 2.40 -4.79 1.65
C ALA A 128 3.92 -4.75 1.66
N VAL A 129 4.50 -3.76 0.98
CA VAL A 129 5.93 -3.43 1.09
C VAL A 129 6.04 -2.01 1.61
N ILE A 130 6.75 -1.83 2.71
CA ILE A 130 7.08 -0.54 3.30
C ILE A 130 8.56 -0.31 3.00
N GLY A 131 8.89 0.70 2.18
CA GLY A 131 10.26 0.87 1.69
C GLY A 131 11.27 1.22 2.76
N GLU A 132 10.85 1.82 3.88
CA GLU A 132 11.71 2.11 5.03
C GLU A 132 12.06 0.85 5.85
N ASP A 133 11.13 -0.11 5.93
CA ASP A 133 11.30 -1.33 6.73
C ASP A 133 12.16 -2.38 6.00
N LEU A 134 12.16 -2.39 4.67
CA LEU A 134 12.85 -3.41 3.87
C LEU A 134 14.33 -3.05 3.65
N SER A 135 15.23 -3.93 4.12
CA SER A 135 16.68 -3.82 3.88
C SER A 135 17.14 -4.78 2.78
N PRO A 136 17.87 -4.32 1.75
CA PRO A 136 18.45 -5.22 0.74
C PRO A 136 19.46 -6.23 1.29
N ALA A 137 20.07 -5.91 2.44
CA ALA A 137 21.15 -6.69 3.04
C ALA A 137 20.63 -7.71 4.06
N SER A 138 19.83 -7.26 5.03
CA SER A 138 19.35 -8.11 6.13
C SER A 138 17.98 -8.71 5.86
N GLY A 139 17.20 -8.13 4.97
CA GLY A 139 15.82 -8.54 4.71
C GLY A 139 14.88 -8.37 5.88
N LEU A 140 13.71 -8.99 5.73
CA LEU A 140 12.68 -9.16 6.73
C LEU A 140 12.61 -10.64 7.08
N GLN A 141 12.65 -10.94 8.37
CA GLN A 141 12.51 -12.31 8.87
C GLN A 141 11.05 -12.59 9.20
N HIS A 142 10.59 -13.75 8.76
CA HIS A 142 9.23 -14.24 8.96
C HIS A 142 9.17 -15.36 10.00
N GLU A 143 7.98 -15.59 10.55
CA GLU A 143 7.75 -16.56 11.63
C GLU A 143 8.13 -18.00 11.26
N ASP A 144 8.10 -18.33 9.97
CA ASP A 144 8.47 -19.64 9.43
C ASP A 144 9.98 -19.80 9.16
N GLY A 145 10.78 -18.78 9.50
CA GLY A 145 12.23 -18.74 9.27
C GLY A 145 12.64 -18.27 7.87
N THR A 146 11.69 -17.91 7.01
CA THR A 146 11.98 -17.29 5.71
C THR A 146 12.55 -15.89 5.91
N THR A 147 13.58 -15.54 5.14
CA THR A 147 14.06 -14.16 5.02
C THR A 147 13.85 -13.66 3.60
N THR A 148 12.95 -12.70 3.44
CA THR A 148 12.73 -11.99 2.17
C THR A 148 13.62 -10.77 2.13
N CYS A 149 14.22 -10.43 0.99
CA CYS A 149 15.01 -9.19 0.97
C CYS A 149 14.87 -8.34 -0.29
N THR A 150 13.83 -8.63 -1.05
CA THR A 150 13.37 -7.79 -2.16
C THR A 150 11.86 -7.55 -2.03
N PRO A 151 11.33 -6.47 -2.66
CA PRO A 151 9.89 -6.22 -2.69
C PRO A 151 9.10 -7.40 -3.27
N TRP A 152 9.65 -8.08 -4.27
CA TRP A 152 8.99 -9.27 -4.82
C TRP A 152 9.03 -10.46 -3.88
N GLY A 153 10.19 -10.69 -3.23
CA GLY A 153 10.38 -11.59 -2.09
C GLY A 153 9.24 -11.49 -1.09
N GLU A 154 9.07 -10.27 -0.60
CA GLU A 154 8.12 -9.92 0.45
C GLU A 154 6.67 -10.11 0.01
N LEU A 155 6.31 -9.62 -1.18
CA LEU A 155 4.95 -9.80 -1.69
C LEU A 155 4.59 -11.27 -1.91
N ALA A 156 5.52 -12.09 -2.42
CA ALA A 156 5.23 -13.51 -2.65
C ALA A 156 4.99 -14.27 -1.34
N TRP A 157 5.82 -14.00 -0.32
CA TRP A 157 5.63 -14.59 1.00
C TRP A 157 4.30 -14.13 1.62
N GLN A 158 3.97 -12.85 1.58
CA GLN A 158 2.69 -12.38 2.15
C GLN A 158 1.45 -12.90 1.39
N LEU A 159 1.54 -13.09 0.07
CA LEU A 159 0.42 -13.58 -0.75
C LEU A 159 0.20 -15.09 -0.65
N GLY A 160 1.23 -15.88 -0.32
CA GLY A 160 1.18 -17.34 -0.38
C GLY A 160 1.96 -18.09 0.70
N GLY A 161 2.46 -17.40 1.74
CA GLY A 161 3.34 -17.95 2.77
C GLY A 161 4.64 -18.52 2.19
N ALA A 162 5.22 -19.50 2.90
CA ALA A 162 6.38 -20.26 2.43
C ALA A 162 6.18 -20.82 1.00
N GLU A 163 4.97 -21.29 0.66
CA GLU A 163 4.65 -21.82 -0.66
C GLU A 163 4.77 -20.77 -1.77
N GLY A 164 4.26 -19.56 -1.51
CA GLY A 164 4.40 -18.42 -2.41
C GLY A 164 5.86 -18.00 -2.57
N TYR A 165 6.60 -17.93 -1.46
CA TYR A 165 8.02 -17.60 -1.49
C TYR A 165 8.86 -18.60 -2.29
N ARG A 166 8.62 -19.91 -2.14
CA ARG A 166 9.34 -20.96 -2.88
C ARG A 166 9.28 -20.79 -4.39
N LEU A 167 8.24 -20.14 -4.92
CA LEU A 167 8.13 -19.86 -6.36
C LEU A 167 9.16 -18.83 -6.85
N ILE A 168 9.66 -17.99 -5.96
CA ILE A 168 10.57 -16.88 -6.27
C ILE A 168 11.87 -16.92 -5.45
N GLU A 169 12.09 -17.95 -4.63
CA GLU A 169 13.21 -18.01 -3.69
C GLU A 169 14.56 -17.82 -4.39
N ALA A 170 14.73 -18.44 -5.57
CA ALA A 170 15.93 -18.27 -6.37
C ALA A 170 16.12 -16.81 -6.81
N ASP A 171 15.04 -16.16 -7.27
CA ASP A 171 15.03 -14.77 -7.72
C ASP A 171 15.27 -13.79 -6.56
N ASP A 172 14.63 -14.01 -5.40
CA ASP A 172 14.84 -13.21 -4.20
C ASP A 172 16.28 -13.35 -3.68
N ARG A 173 16.83 -14.56 -3.60
CA ARG A 173 18.24 -14.78 -3.19
C ARG A 173 19.25 -14.21 -4.18
N ALA A 174 18.98 -14.37 -5.48
CA ALA A 174 19.84 -13.85 -6.55
C ALA A 174 19.59 -12.37 -6.85
N ARG A 175 18.64 -11.72 -6.17
CA ARG A 175 18.28 -10.32 -6.39
C ARG A 175 17.91 -9.98 -7.82
N THR A 176 17.32 -10.95 -8.50
CA THR A 176 16.89 -10.86 -9.89
C THR A 176 15.38 -10.76 -9.94
N VAL A 177 14.85 -9.97 -10.87
CA VAL A 177 13.40 -9.80 -11.01
C VAL A 177 12.78 -11.12 -11.49
N PRO A 178 11.74 -11.64 -10.80
CA PRO A 178 11.10 -12.88 -11.22
C PRO A 178 10.30 -12.68 -12.51
N GLY A 179 10.12 -13.76 -13.25
CA GLY A 179 9.29 -13.75 -14.47
C GLY A 179 7.81 -13.46 -14.18
N ALA A 180 7.13 -12.76 -15.08
CA ALA A 180 5.74 -12.31 -14.88
C ALA A 180 4.73 -13.42 -14.57
N ALA A 181 4.96 -14.65 -15.04
CA ALA A 181 4.10 -15.81 -14.79
C ALA A 181 3.93 -16.13 -13.29
N VAL A 182 4.92 -15.76 -12.45
CA VAL A 182 4.81 -16.01 -11.01
C VAL A 182 3.71 -15.17 -10.37
N TRP A 183 3.52 -13.93 -10.83
CA TRP A 183 2.50 -13.04 -10.31
C TRP A 183 1.10 -13.56 -10.62
N GLN A 184 0.91 -14.16 -11.80
CA GLN A 184 -0.36 -14.78 -12.16
C GLN A 184 -0.71 -15.93 -11.20
N ARG A 185 0.28 -16.75 -10.85
CA ARG A 185 0.11 -17.86 -9.90
C ARG A 185 -0.13 -17.38 -8.47
N LEU A 186 0.59 -16.34 -8.03
CA LEU A 186 0.46 -15.77 -6.68
C LEU A 186 -0.88 -15.02 -6.51
N LEU A 187 -1.32 -14.27 -7.53
CA LEU A 187 -2.58 -13.52 -7.46
C LEU A 187 -3.79 -14.43 -7.69
N GLY A 188 -3.74 -15.38 -8.62
CA GLY A 188 -4.88 -16.24 -8.92
C GLY A 188 -6.18 -15.46 -9.16
N ASP A 189 -7.31 -16.07 -8.80
CA ASP A 189 -8.66 -15.48 -8.97
C ASP A 189 -9.26 -14.89 -7.66
N GLU A 190 -8.56 -15.06 -6.54
CA GLU A 190 -9.01 -14.57 -5.24
C GLU A 190 -8.77 -13.05 -5.07
N PRO A 191 -9.55 -12.36 -4.22
CA PRO A 191 -9.31 -10.96 -3.91
C PRO A 191 -7.93 -10.72 -3.31
N ALA A 192 -7.19 -9.78 -3.91
CA ALA A 192 -5.87 -9.40 -3.44
C ALA A 192 -5.70 -7.88 -3.41
N LEU A 193 -5.26 -7.37 -2.27
CA LEU A 193 -4.87 -5.98 -2.09
C LEU A 193 -3.36 -5.90 -1.91
N ILE A 194 -2.67 -5.23 -2.83
CA ILE A 194 -1.25 -4.93 -2.74
C ILE A 194 -1.07 -3.47 -2.34
N LEU A 195 -0.28 -3.22 -1.29
CA LEU A 195 0.03 -1.89 -0.77
C LEU A 195 1.53 -1.63 -0.89
N LEU A 196 1.93 -0.65 -1.70
CA LEU A 196 3.34 -0.25 -1.83
C LEU A 196 3.50 1.10 -1.16
N ASP A 197 4.02 1.12 0.06
CA ASP A 197 4.24 2.34 0.82
C ASP A 197 5.68 2.82 0.63
N GLU A 198 5.82 3.90 -0.13
CA GLU A 198 7.05 4.66 -0.37
C GLU A 198 8.29 3.80 -0.63
N LEU A 199 8.52 3.40 -1.89
CA LEU A 199 9.69 2.59 -2.27
C LEU A 199 10.99 3.40 -2.42
N ALA A 200 10.94 4.73 -2.26
CA ALA A 200 12.11 5.61 -2.45
C ALA A 200 13.25 5.34 -1.43
N PRO A 201 12.99 5.11 -0.12
CA PRO A 201 14.02 4.72 0.83
C PRO A 201 14.71 3.39 0.47
N TYR A 202 13.96 2.40 -0.02
CA TYR A 202 14.52 1.14 -0.49
C TYR A 202 15.43 1.36 -1.73
N LEU A 203 14.96 2.14 -2.71
CA LEU A 203 15.76 2.50 -3.88
C LEU A 203 17.04 3.24 -3.48
N ARG A 204 16.95 4.14 -2.50
CA ARG A 204 18.10 4.84 -1.93
C ARG A 204 19.10 3.86 -1.32
N ALA A 205 18.63 2.93 -0.49
CA ALA A 205 19.47 1.91 0.14
C ALA A 205 20.20 1.03 -0.88
N LEU A 206 19.56 0.71 -2.01
CA LEU A 206 20.21 0.03 -3.12
C LEU A 206 21.33 0.89 -3.71
N LYS A 207 21.03 2.14 -4.10
CA LYS A 207 21.97 3.03 -4.80
C LYS A 207 23.18 3.42 -3.97
N THR A 208 23.03 3.57 -2.65
CA THR A 208 24.13 3.95 -1.76
C THR A 208 25.01 2.76 -1.37
N SER A 209 24.53 1.53 -1.57
CA SER A 209 25.30 0.32 -1.31
C SER A 209 26.22 -0.03 -2.48
N GLN A 210 27.52 -0.18 -2.22
CA GLN A 210 28.47 -0.70 -3.21
C GLN A 210 28.11 -2.11 -3.69
N GLN A 211 27.48 -2.92 -2.82
CA GLN A 211 27.12 -4.29 -3.14
C GLN A 211 25.83 -4.40 -3.95
N TYR A 212 24.86 -3.51 -3.71
CA TYR A 212 23.49 -3.64 -4.25
C TYR A 212 23.11 -2.58 -5.29
N ALA A 213 23.97 -1.59 -5.58
CA ALA A 213 23.66 -0.51 -6.51
C ALA A 213 23.23 -0.99 -7.91
N HIS A 214 23.82 -2.10 -8.38
CA HIS A 214 23.47 -2.71 -9.67
C HIS A 214 22.00 -3.18 -9.74
N MET A 215 21.34 -3.39 -8.59
CA MET A 215 19.93 -3.78 -8.51
C MET A 215 18.95 -2.60 -8.58
N ALA A 216 19.40 -1.35 -8.49
CA ALA A 216 18.49 -0.20 -8.49
C ALA A 216 17.57 -0.20 -9.75
N GLY A 217 18.13 -0.59 -10.90
CA GLY A 217 17.39 -0.74 -12.15
C GLY A 217 16.39 -1.91 -12.20
N ALA A 218 16.39 -2.81 -11.21
CA ALA A 218 15.46 -3.94 -11.12
C ALA A 218 14.05 -3.53 -10.66
N LEU A 219 13.91 -2.37 -10.01
CA LEU A 219 12.63 -1.96 -9.40
C LEU A 219 11.58 -1.62 -10.46
N ALA A 220 11.95 -0.94 -11.54
CA ALA A 220 11.05 -0.63 -12.66
C ALA A 220 10.51 -1.88 -13.38
N PRO A 221 11.35 -2.85 -13.84
CA PRO A 221 10.84 -4.08 -14.45
C PRO A 221 10.02 -4.95 -13.49
N PHE A 222 10.36 -4.96 -12.19
CA PHE A 222 9.50 -5.59 -11.18
C PHE A 222 8.11 -4.97 -11.14
N LEU A 223 8.03 -3.63 -11.01
CA LEU A 223 6.76 -2.91 -10.97
C LEU A 223 5.96 -3.15 -12.25
N LYS A 224 6.61 -3.16 -13.42
CA LYS A 224 5.97 -3.49 -14.70
C LYS A 224 5.27 -4.84 -14.66
N GLY A 225 5.99 -5.91 -14.32
CA GLY A 225 5.44 -7.27 -14.30
C GLY A 225 4.32 -7.45 -13.26
N LEU A 226 4.47 -6.83 -12.09
CA LEU A 226 3.44 -6.84 -11.05
C LEU A 226 2.18 -6.11 -11.51
N LEU A 227 2.32 -4.87 -11.97
CA LEU A 227 1.21 -4.00 -12.35
C LEU A 227 0.46 -4.50 -13.59
N GLU A 228 1.15 -5.08 -14.57
CA GLU A 228 0.53 -5.76 -15.72
C GLU A 228 -0.38 -6.91 -15.26
N THR A 229 0.08 -7.69 -14.29
CA THR A 229 -0.68 -8.81 -13.75
C THR A 229 -1.89 -8.32 -12.94
N VAL A 230 -1.70 -7.31 -12.09
CA VAL A 230 -2.80 -6.69 -11.34
C VAL A 230 -3.84 -6.09 -12.27
N ALA A 231 -3.42 -5.38 -13.32
CA ALA A 231 -4.31 -4.78 -14.32
C ALA A 231 -5.14 -5.83 -15.06
N SER A 232 -4.60 -7.03 -15.24
CA SER A 232 -5.30 -8.16 -15.87
C SER A 232 -6.28 -8.87 -14.93
N SER A 233 -6.19 -8.63 -13.62
CA SER A 233 -7.09 -9.24 -12.63
C SER A 233 -8.39 -8.46 -12.47
N ARG A 234 -9.48 -9.22 -12.29
CA ARG A 234 -10.81 -8.68 -11.97
C ARG A 234 -11.00 -8.37 -10.49
N ARG A 235 -10.16 -8.93 -9.61
CA ARG A 235 -10.30 -8.85 -8.15
C ARG A 235 -9.00 -8.50 -7.41
N ALA A 236 -7.94 -8.11 -8.12
CA ALA A 236 -6.72 -7.58 -7.51
C ALA A 236 -6.62 -6.06 -7.68
N VAL A 237 -6.13 -5.37 -6.64
CA VAL A 237 -5.84 -3.93 -6.66
C VAL A 237 -4.46 -3.69 -6.10
N CYS A 238 -3.67 -2.83 -6.76
CA CYS A 238 -2.42 -2.31 -6.24
C CYS A 238 -2.58 -0.83 -5.92
N VAL A 239 -2.30 -0.43 -4.68
CA VAL A 239 -2.27 0.96 -4.25
C VAL A 239 -0.83 1.31 -3.89
N LEU A 240 -0.28 2.32 -4.53
CA LEU A 240 1.11 2.75 -4.32
C LEU A 240 1.19 4.22 -3.92
N THR A 241 2.13 4.54 -3.03
CA THR A 241 2.39 5.90 -2.57
C THR A 241 3.73 6.38 -3.12
N LEU A 242 3.79 7.67 -3.44
CA LEU A 242 5.03 8.37 -3.76
C LEU A 242 5.27 9.43 -2.69
N ALA A 243 6.50 9.48 -2.18
CA ALA A 243 6.95 10.54 -1.27
C ALA A 243 6.88 11.91 -1.96
N GLU A 244 7.04 12.99 -1.20
CA GLU A 244 7.11 14.33 -1.80
C GLU A 244 8.53 14.55 -2.35
N ALA A 245 8.67 15.15 -3.53
CA ALA A 245 9.98 15.38 -4.15
C ALA A 245 10.88 16.33 -3.32
N SER A 246 10.30 17.05 -2.36
CA SER A 246 11.00 17.91 -1.40
C SER A 246 11.64 17.16 -0.21
N ASP A 247 11.39 15.85 -0.08
CA ASP A 247 11.97 15.05 1.00
C ASP A 247 13.44 14.68 0.71
N ALA A 248 14.13 14.12 1.72
CA ALA A 248 15.52 13.64 1.61
C ALA A 248 15.77 12.60 0.50
N PHE A 249 14.68 12.10 -0.12
CA PHE A 249 14.66 11.09 -1.18
C PHE A 249 14.15 11.64 -2.52
N GLY A 250 14.16 12.97 -2.72
CA GLY A 250 13.56 13.61 -3.89
C GLY A 250 14.00 13.03 -5.24
N GLN A 251 15.30 12.72 -5.40
CA GLN A 251 15.83 12.13 -6.64
C GLN A 251 15.27 10.73 -6.91
N GLU A 252 15.25 9.86 -5.90
CA GLU A 252 14.71 8.51 -6.00
C GLU A 252 13.19 8.52 -6.22
N THR A 253 12.48 9.44 -5.58
CA THR A 253 11.05 9.67 -5.78
C THR A 253 10.73 10.08 -7.21
N GLU A 254 11.46 11.06 -7.77
CA GLU A 254 11.28 11.51 -9.15
C GLU A 254 11.57 10.39 -10.17
N GLU A 255 12.59 9.57 -9.91
CA GLU A 255 12.91 8.42 -10.75
C GLU A 255 11.77 7.40 -10.75
N LEU A 256 11.26 7.05 -9.58
CA LEU A 256 10.12 6.14 -9.45
C LEU A 256 8.85 6.71 -10.08
N ALA A 257 8.55 7.98 -9.84
CA ALA A 257 7.39 8.65 -10.41
C ALA A 257 7.42 8.65 -11.94
N ARG A 258 8.58 8.89 -12.54
CA ARG A 258 8.79 8.84 -13.99
C ARG A 258 8.60 7.44 -14.54
N ALA A 259 9.26 6.45 -13.95
CA ALA A 259 9.12 5.05 -14.36
C ALA A 259 7.65 4.60 -14.27
N LEU A 260 6.96 4.90 -13.16
CA LEU A 260 5.54 4.58 -13.00
C LEU A 260 4.66 5.30 -14.03
N THR A 261 4.93 6.56 -14.33
CA THR A 261 4.16 7.30 -15.34
C THR A 261 4.33 6.70 -16.74
N GLU A 262 5.55 6.30 -17.10
CA GLU A 262 5.84 5.61 -18.37
C GLU A 262 5.13 4.26 -18.43
N LEU A 263 5.33 3.41 -17.40
CA LEU A 263 4.72 2.10 -17.30
C LEU A 263 3.19 2.14 -17.38
N VAL A 264 2.57 3.09 -16.67
CA VAL A 264 1.13 3.21 -16.70
C VAL A 264 0.63 3.83 -18.02
N GLY A 265 1.42 4.71 -18.64
CA GLY A 265 1.15 5.18 -20.00
C GLY A 265 1.07 4.02 -21.00
N GLU A 266 2.01 3.09 -20.93
CA GLU A 266 1.99 1.85 -21.73
C GLU A 266 0.74 1.02 -21.45
N LEU A 267 0.39 0.79 -20.17
CA LEU A 267 -0.81 0.04 -19.79
C LEU A 267 -2.10 0.69 -20.29
N LYS A 268 -2.24 2.02 -20.17
CA LYS A 268 -3.44 2.75 -20.61
C LYS A 268 -3.68 2.64 -22.12
N SER A 269 -2.63 2.46 -22.91
CA SER A 269 -2.76 2.22 -24.36
C SER A 269 -3.51 0.92 -24.67
N ILE A 270 -3.55 -0.02 -23.71
CA ILE A 270 -4.21 -1.32 -23.83
C ILE A 270 -5.64 -1.29 -23.24
N SER A 271 -5.87 -0.53 -22.16
CA SER A 271 -7.22 -0.33 -21.59
C SER A 271 -7.38 1.00 -20.86
N ALA A 272 -8.47 1.71 -21.14
CA ALA A 272 -8.70 3.09 -20.71
C ALA A 272 -8.98 3.29 -19.21
N ARG A 273 -9.19 2.23 -18.42
CA ARG A 273 -9.56 2.31 -16.98
C ARG A 273 -8.67 1.46 -16.08
N ILE A 274 -7.36 1.54 -16.28
CA ILE A 274 -6.40 0.79 -15.46
C ILE A 274 -5.96 1.57 -14.22
N GLU A 275 -5.76 2.89 -14.32
CA GLU A 275 -5.16 3.70 -13.26
C GLU A 275 -6.05 4.87 -12.82
N ARG A 276 -5.95 5.21 -11.54
CA ARG A 276 -6.37 6.51 -11.00
C ARG A 276 -5.30 7.09 -10.09
N THR A 277 -5.01 8.38 -10.29
CA THR A 277 -4.26 9.18 -9.31
C THR A 277 -5.25 9.82 -8.34
N LEU A 278 -5.00 9.72 -7.04
CA LEU A 278 -5.82 10.32 -6.00
C LEU A 278 -4.96 11.16 -5.07
N THR A 279 -5.49 12.33 -4.72
CA THR A 279 -5.02 13.13 -3.60
C THR A 279 -5.91 12.81 -2.38
N PRO A 280 -5.31 12.39 -1.24
CA PRO A 280 -6.03 12.08 0.01
C PRO A 280 -7.04 13.14 0.47
#